data_AF-A0A7K7AAN9-F1
#
_entry.id   AF-A0A7K7AAN9-F1
#
_cell.length_a   1.000
_cell.length_b   1.000
_cell.length_c   1.000
_cell.angle_alpha   90.00
_cell.angle_beta   90.00
_cell.angle_gamma   90.00
#
_symmetry.space_group_name_H-M   'P 1'
#
loop_
_entity.id
_entity.type
_entity.pdbx_description
1 polymer ?
#
loop_
_entity_poly.entity_id
_entity_poly.type
_entity_poly.pdbx_seq_one_letter_code
_entity_poly.pdbx_strand_id
1 'polypeptide(L)'
;DPAPPLQIIRPEPCAVCGSRIRFGKAACKCCRCQLLVHAKCREQRPGPCVPGLRPRAWPRQGVLADFAPAVPPLVPALVVQCVTEVERRGLAETGLYRVPGAEQLVREWKQRLLRAGEAPPALGAVADVHVLCGVLKDFLRGLGEPLVTFSLHAAFLQAADIPDEAACSAALCHVVTKLPPANRDTLAFLMLHLLRVSRSPACKMDVLNLSRVFGPTLVGHGCANPTPLAIMEDTPRQCKVVARLLSLPPDFWSRFVATERDSLAPG
;
A
#
# COMPACT_ATOMS: atom_id res chain seq x y z
N ASP A 1 -23.45 -27.90 -14.91
CA ASP A 1 -22.82 -28.19 -16.22
C ASP A 1 -21.39 -27.75 -16.32
N PRO A 2 -20.49 -28.55 -16.92
CA PRO A 2 -19.13 -28.11 -17.23
C PRO A 2 -19.15 -27.13 -18.41
N ALA A 3 -18.56 -25.95 -18.22
CA ALA A 3 -18.32 -25.03 -19.32
C ALA A 3 -17.22 -25.59 -20.24
N PRO A 4 -17.34 -25.42 -21.57
CA PRO A 4 -16.34 -25.87 -22.52
C PRO A 4 -14.99 -25.15 -22.30
N PRO A 5 -13.86 -25.80 -22.65
CA PRO A 5 -12.55 -25.16 -22.59
C PRO A 5 -12.52 -23.94 -23.52
N LEU A 6 -12.10 -22.79 -22.97
CA LEU A 6 -11.99 -21.55 -23.74
C LEU A 6 -10.56 -21.31 -24.18
N GLN A 7 -10.40 -20.72 -25.36
CA GLN A 7 -9.13 -20.20 -25.85
C GLN A 7 -8.90 -18.80 -25.28
N ILE A 8 -7.72 -18.59 -24.69
CA ILE A 8 -7.37 -17.34 -24.01
C ILE A 8 -6.70 -16.39 -25.00
N ILE A 9 -7.37 -15.26 -25.28
CA ILE A 9 -6.91 -14.19 -26.18
C ILE A 9 -5.90 -13.27 -25.48
N ARG A 10 -5.97 -13.15 -24.14
CA ARG A 10 -5.08 -12.31 -23.33
C ARG A 10 -4.52 -13.09 -22.13
N PRO A 11 -3.19 -13.13 -21.89
CA PRO A 11 -2.62 -13.93 -20.83
C PRO A 11 -3.06 -13.46 -19.44
N GLU A 12 -3.85 -14.29 -18.76
CA GLU A 12 -4.37 -14.06 -17.40
C GLU A 12 -3.74 -15.06 -16.41
N PRO A 13 -3.55 -14.70 -15.12
CA PRO A 13 -2.95 -15.58 -14.13
C PRO A 13 -3.92 -16.70 -13.70
N CYS A 14 -3.40 -17.92 -13.59
CA CYS A 14 -4.14 -19.05 -13.03
C CYS A 14 -4.38 -18.82 -11.52
N ALA A 15 -5.63 -18.92 -11.08
CA ALA A 15 -6.00 -18.66 -9.68
C ALA A 15 -5.47 -19.70 -8.67
N VAL A 16 -5.00 -20.87 -9.14
CA VAL A 16 -4.45 -21.95 -8.29
C VAL A 16 -2.94 -21.83 -8.16
N CYS A 17 -2.21 -21.85 -9.29
CA CYS A 17 -0.74 -21.87 -9.28
C CYS A 17 -0.11 -20.48 -9.42
N GLY A 18 -0.89 -19.44 -9.71
CA GLY A 18 -0.41 -18.07 -9.90
C GLY A 18 0.37 -17.81 -11.20
N SER A 19 0.71 -18.85 -11.97
CA SER A 19 1.42 -18.73 -13.25
C SER A 19 0.49 -18.23 -14.36
N ARG A 20 1.03 -17.47 -15.33
CA ARG A 20 0.27 -16.97 -16.49
C ARG A 20 -0.16 -18.11 -17.41
N ILE A 21 -1.44 -18.12 -17.78
CA ILE A 21 -1.97 -18.97 -18.83
C ILE A 21 -1.51 -18.38 -20.17
N ARG A 22 -0.63 -19.09 -20.87
CA ARG A 22 -0.05 -18.62 -22.14
C ARG A 22 -1.11 -18.58 -23.25
N PHE A 23 -0.92 -17.67 -24.20
CA PHE A 23 -1.76 -17.54 -25.38
C PHE A 23 -1.94 -18.89 -26.09
N GLY A 24 -3.18 -19.21 -26.48
CA GLY A 24 -3.52 -20.46 -27.16
C GLY A 24 -3.54 -21.73 -26.29
N LYS A 25 -3.29 -21.64 -24.97
CA LYS A 25 -3.40 -22.80 -24.06
C LYS A 25 -4.82 -22.94 -23.49
N ALA A 26 -5.27 -24.19 -23.37
CA ALA A 26 -6.58 -24.53 -22.81
C ALA A 26 -6.70 -24.10 -21.34
N ALA A 27 -7.77 -23.38 -21.05
CA ALA A 27 -8.11 -22.94 -19.70
C ALA A 27 -9.56 -23.28 -19.37
N CYS A 28 -9.81 -23.46 -18.07
CA CYS A 28 -11.16 -23.64 -17.55
C CYS A 28 -11.59 -22.34 -16.88
N LYS A 29 -12.75 -21.83 -17.29
CA LYS A 29 -13.39 -20.66 -16.67
C LYS A 29 -14.69 -21.10 -16.01
N CYS A 30 -14.84 -20.86 -14.71
CA CYS A 30 -16.08 -21.20 -14.02
C CYS A 30 -17.21 -20.26 -14.44
N CYS A 31 -18.37 -20.80 -14.85
CA CYS A 31 -19.53 -19.98 -15.20
C CYS A 31 -20.12 -19.23 -13.99
N ARG A 32 -19.95 -19.75 -12.77
CA ARG A 32 -20.53 -19.20 -11.53
C ARG A 32 -19.65 -18.14 -10.86
N CYS A 33 -18.37 -18.42 -10.67
CA CYS A 33 -17.43 -17.50 -10.00
C CYS A 33 -16.41 -16.84 -10.94
N GLN A 34 -16.49 -17.10 -12.25
CA GLN A 34 -15.59 -16.56 -13.28
C GLN A 34 -14.11 -16.90 -13.06
N LEU A 35 -13.79 -17.82 -12.14
CA LEU A 35 -12.45 -18.26 -11.82
C LEU A 35 -11.77 -18.89 -13.04
N LEU A 36 -10.57 -18.40 -13.37
CA LEU A 36 -9.76 -18.89 -14.48
C LEU A 36 -8.59 -19.74 -13.96
N VAL A 37 -8.49 -20.97 -14.45
CA VAL A 37 -7.44 -21.92 -14.08
C VAL A 37 -6.91 -22.68 -15.31
N HIS A 38 -5.67 -23.17 -15.23
CA HIS A 38 -5.20 -24.15 -16.21
C HIS A 38 -6.09 -25.39 -16.20
N ALA A 39 -6.24 -26.06 -17.36
CA ALA A 39 -6.94 -27.34 -17.44
C ALA A 39 -6.43 -28.37 -16.40
N LYS A 40 -5.10 -28.43 -16.21
CA LYS A 40 -4.44 -29.29 -15.21
C LYS A 40 -4.65 -28.86 -13.75
N CYS A 41 -4.95 -27.58 -13.50
CA CYS A 41 -5.18 -27.05 -12.16
C CYS A 41 -6.66 -27.13 -11.76
N ARG A 42 -7.53 -27.71 -12.60
CA ARG A 42 -8.97 -27.83 -12.37
C ARG A 42 -9.32 -28.61 -11.11
N GLU A 43 -8.53 -29.61 -10.76
CA GLU A 43 -8.81 -30.50 -9.61
C GLU A 43 -8.25 -29.96 -8.30
N GLN A 44 -7.29 -29.04 -8.34
CA GLN A 44 -6.61 -28.46 -7.18
C GLN A 44 -7.29 -27.15 -6.71
N ARG A 45 -8.63 -27.11 -6.75
CA ARG A 45 -9.37 -25.89 -6.41
C ARG A 45 -9.34 -25.63 -4.89
N PRO A 46 -9.07 -24.39 -4.43
CA PRO A 46 -8.95 -24.09 -2.99
C PRO A 46 -10.26 -24.14 -2.18
N GLY A 47 -11.40 -24.56 -2.76
CA GLY A 47 -12.67 -24.62 -2.04
C GLY A 47 -13.92 -24.65 -2.95
N PRO A 48 -15.12 -24.69 -2.35
CA PRO A 48 -16.39 -24.69 -3.06
C PRO A 48 -16.64 -23.37 -3.83
N CYS A 49 -17.42 -23.44 -4.92
CA CYS A 49 -17.69 -22.26 -5.75
C CYS A 49 -18.65 -21.30 -5.03
N VAL A 50 -18.19 -20.08 -4.74
CA VAL A 50 -19.02 -19.00 -4.22
C VAL A 50 -19.33 -18.02 -5.37
N PRO A 51 -20.61 -17.84 -5.78
CA PRO A 51 -21.00 -16.87 -6.79
C PRO A 51 -20.63 -15.44 -6.37
N GLY A 52 -20.17 -14.60 -7.29
CA GLY A 52 -19.90 -13.18 -7.02
C GLY A 52 -18.52 -12.85 -6.43
N LEU A 53 -17.87 -13.80 -5.76
CA LEU A 53 -16.45 -13.66 -5.43
C LEU A 53 -15.63 -13.97 -6.69
N ARG A 54 -15.28 -12.93 -7.45
CA ARG A 54 -13.93 -12.95 -8.02
C ARG A 54 -13.02 -12.97 -6.80
N PRO A 55 -12.24 -14.04 -6.52
CA PRO A 55 -11.01 -13.77 -5.81
C PRO A 55 -10.30 -12.80 -6.74
N ARG A 56 -10.27 -11.51 -6.41
CA ARG A 56 -9.30 -10.62 -7.05
C ARG A 56 -7.98 -11.32 -6.75
N ALA A 57 -7.47 -12.06 -7.73
CA ALA A 57 -6.12 -12.57 -7.70
C ALA A 57 -5.30 -11.30 -7.79
N TRP A 58 -5.05 -10.73 -6.62
CA TRP A 58 -4.43 -9.43 -6.53
C TRP A 58 -3.12 -9.54 -7.28
N PRO A 59 -2.87 -8.68 -8.28
CA PRO A 59 -1.65 -8.79 -9.05
C PRO A 59 -0.49 -8.77 -8.05
N ARG A 60 0.41 -9.76 -8.16
CA ARG A 60 1.57 -9.88 -7.25
C ARG A 60 2.40 -8.59 -7.20
N GLN A 61 2.28 -7.77 -8.25
CA GLN A 61 2.72 -6.39 -8.39
C GLN A 61 1.64 -5.64 -9.18
N GLY A 62 1.04 -4.63 -8.56
CA GLY A 62 0.10 -3.69 -9.18
C GLY A 62 0.40 -2.28 -8.68
N VAL A 63 -0.16 -1.29 -9.35
CA VAL A 63 -0.09 0.10 -8.85
C VAL A 63 -1.09 0.28 -7.72
N LEU A 64 -0.91 1.29 -6.87
CA LEU A 64 -1.75 1.46 -5.68
C LEU A 64 -3.25 1.55 -6.00
N ALA A 65 -3.61 2.14 -7.14
CA ALA A 65 -5.00 2.24 -7.61
C ALA A 65 -5.69 0.86 -7.79
N ASP A 66 -4.92 -0.20 -8.09
CA ASP A 66 -5.47 -1.56 -8.17
C ASP A 66 -5.99 -2.06 -6.81
N PHE A 67 -5.53 -1.42 -5.72
CA PHE A 67 -5.81 -1.79 -4.34
C PHE A 67 -6.79 -0.87 -3.62
N ALA A 68 -7.08 0.30 -4.18
CA ALA A 68 -7.95 1.29 -3.57
C ALA A 68 -9.44 0.90 -3.71
N PRO A 69 -10.31 1.33 -2.78
CA PRO A 69 -11.75 1.23 -2.93
C PRO A 69 -12.23 2.09 -4.12
N ALA A 70 -13.47 1.85 -4.57
CA ALA A 70 -14.06 2.63 -5.65
C ALA A 70 -14.55 4.02 -5.21
N VAL A 71 -14.74 4.23 -3.90
CA VAL A 71 -15.26 5.46 -3.31
C VAL A 71 -14.21 6.10 -2.39
N PRO A 72 -14.12 7.44 -2.33
CA PRO A 72 -13.21 8.14 -1.43
C PRO A 72 -13.50 7.87 0.06
N PRO A 73 -12.48 8.00 0.94
CA PRO A 73 -11.07 8.20 0.61
C PRO A 73 -10.45 6.95 -0.04
N LEU A 74 -9.63 7.15 -1.08
CA LEU A 74 -9.12 6.07 -1.95
C LEU A 74 -7.91 5.34 -1.34
N VAL A 75 -8.07 4.90 -0.09
CA VAL A 75 -7.03 4.22 0.70
C VAL A 75 -7.29 2.72 0.74
N PRO A 76 -6.32 1.86 0.35
CA PRO A 76 -6.50 0.41 0.41
C PRO A 76 -6.91 -0.09 1.80
N ALA A 77 -7.88 -1.02 1.86
CA ALA A 77 -8.40 -1.54 3.12
C ALA A 77 -7.31 -2.14 4.02
N LEU A 78 -6.29 -2.79 3.42
CA LEU A 78 -5.13 -3.30 4.14
C LEU A 78 -4.40 -2.18 4.90
N VAL A 79 -4.19 -1.03 4.26
CA VAL A 79 -3.51 0.12 4.87
C VAL A 79 -4.34 0.66 6.03
N VAL A 80 -5.65 0.86 5.82
CA VAL A 80 -6.57 1.34 6.86
C VAL A 80 -6.58 0.40 8.06
N GLN A 81 -6.69 -0.91 7.83
CA GLN A 81 -6.74 -1.92 8.90
C GLN A 81 -5.43 -1.99 9.69
N CYS A 82 -4.29 -2.03 9.00
CA CYS A 82 -2.98 -2.03 9.66
C CYS A 82 -2.78 -0.77 10.50
N VAL A 83 -3.05 0.42 9.94
CA VAL A 83 -2.89 1.69 10.65
C VAL A 83 -3.83 1.78 11.85
N THR A 84 -5.11 1.45 11.68
CA THR A 84 -6.11 1.51 12.76
C THR A 84 -5.69 0.63 13.93
N GLU A 85 -5.24 -0.60 13.65
CA GLU A 85 -4.81 -1.52 14.70
C GLU A 85 -3.48 -1.11 15.34
N VAL A 86 -2.53 -0.55 14.58
CA VAL A 86 -1.29 0.03 15.12
C VAL A 86 -1.59 1.22 16.03
N GLU A 87 -2.52 2.10 15.66
CA GLU A 87 -2.91 3.22 16.52
C GLU A 87 -3.62 2.76 17.79
N ARG A 88 -4.47 1.73 17.68
CA ARG A 88 -5.27 1.22 18.80
C ARG A 88 -4.43 0.68 19.95
N ARG A 89 -3.30 0.02 19.66
CA ARG A 89 -2.49 -0.68 20.68
C ARG A 89 -0.98 -0.49 20.58
N GLY A 90 -0.48 0.02 19.45
CA GLY A 90 0.95 0.15 19.20
C GLY A 90 1.56 1.46 19.67
N LEU A 91 0.78 2.52 19.94
CA LEU A 91 1.33 3.84 20.28
C LEU A 91 2.08 3.88 21.62
N ALA A 92 1.99 2.83 22.44
CA ALA A 92 2.79 2.66 23.65
C ALA A 92 4.08 1.84 23.43
N GLU A 93 4.26 1.25 22.24
CA GLU A 93 5.38 0.34 21.94
C GLU A 93 6.61 1.11 21.44
N THR A 94 7.78 0.80 22.02
CA THR A 94 9.04 1.42 21.64
C THR A 94 9.49 0.98 20.25
N GLY A 95 9.91 1.92 19.41
CA GLY A 95 10.50 1.63 18.12
C GLY A 95 9.51 1.16 17.07
N LEU A 96 8.23 1.58 17.14
CA LEU A 96 7.25 1.36 16.07
C LEU A 96 7.86 1.64 14.68
N TYR A 97 7.57 0.77 13.72
CA TYR A 97 8.15 0.76 12.36
C TYR A 97 9.66 0.53 12.24
N ARG A 98 10.47 0.81 13.27
CA ARG A 98 11.91 0.49 13.28
C ARG A 98 12.17 -0.96 13.63
N VAL A 99 11.55 -1.47 14.70
CA VAL A 99 11.69 -2.87 15.13
C VAL A 99 10.99 -3.77 14.10
N PRO A 100 11.67 -4.82 13.59
CA PRO A 100 11.05 -5.77 12.67
C PRO A 100 10.19 -6.77 13.43
N GLY A 101 8.98 -7.03 12.93
CA GLY A 101 8.21 -8.22 13.33
C GLY A 101 8.72 -9.48 12.63
N ALA A 102 8.27 -10.64 13.07
CA ALA A 102 8.61 -11.93 12.46
C ALA A 102 8.22 -11.99 10.97
N GLU A 103 9.22 -12.15 10.09
CA GLU A 103 9.06 -12.03 8.64
C GLU A 103 8.06 -13.03 8.05
N GLN A 104 8.05 -14.27 8.55
CA GLN A 104 7.08 -15.26 8.13
C GLN A 104 5.65 -14.80 8.40
N LEU A 105 5.38 -14.28 9.61
CA LEU A 105 4.07 -13.75 9.97
C LEU A 105 3.71 -12.52 9.13
N VAL A 106 4.67 -11.63 8.85
CA VAL A 106 4.46 -10.49 7.95
C VAL A 106 3.95 -10.94 6.58
N ARG A 107 4.61 -11.94 5.99
CA ARG A 107 4.22 -12.48 4.68
C ARG A 107 2.86 -13.16 4.73
N GLU A 108 2.61 -13.97 5.75
CA GLU A 108 1.33 -14.68 5.95
C GLU A 108 0.17 -13.70 6.12
N TRP A 109 0.31 -12.69 7.00
CA TRP A 109 -0.73 -11.70 7.25
C TRP A 109 -0.98 -10.78 6.06
N LYS A 110 0.06 -10.36 5.33
CA LYS A 110 -0.12 -9.62 4.07
C LYS A 110 -0.95 -10.43 3.08
N GLN A 111 -0.65 -11.72 2.89
CA GLN A 111 -1.43 -12.58 1.99
C GLN A 111 -2.87 -12.75 2.47
N ARG A 112 -3.08 -12.92 3.78
CA ARG A 112 -4.41 -13.06 4.37
C ARG A 112 -5.25 -11.81 4.16
N LEU A 113 -4.68 -10.62 4.36
CA LEU A 113 -5.36 -9.34 4.16
C LEU A 113 -5.68 -9.05 2.69
N LEU A 114 -4.77 -9.36 1.76
CA LEU A 114 -5.01 -9.18 0.32
C LEU A 114 -6.05 -10.15 -0.26
N ARG A 115 -6.23 -11.32 0.37
CA ARG A 115 -7.22 -12.33 -0.03
C ARG A 115 -8.55 -12.19 0.70
N ALA A 116 -8.56 -11.44 1.79
CA ALA A 116 -9.78 -11.10 2.48
C ALA A 116 -10.63 -10.29 1.51
N GLY A 117 -11.75 -10.88 1.08
CA GLY A 117 -12.76 -10.16 0.32
C GLY A 117 -13.47 -9.16 1.25
N GLU A 118 -14.78 -9.29 1.38
CA GLU A 118 -15.56 -8.35 2.18
C GLU A 118 -15.46 -8.58 3.71
N ALA A 119 -14.96 -9.74 4.14
CA ALA A 119 -14.77 -10.07 5.55
C ALA A 119 -13.28 -10.03 5.92
N PRO A 120 -12.76 -8.92 6.45
CA PRO A 120 -11.37 -8.82 6.86
C PRO A 120 -11.06 -9.69 8.08
N PRO A 121 -9.87 -10.28 8.15
CA PRO A 121 -9.47 -11.06 9.31
C PRO A 121 -9.32 -10.15 10.52
N ALA A 122 -9.73 -10.63 11.70
CA ALA A 122 -9.53 -9.91 12.94
C ALA A 122 -8.02 -9.75 13.23
N LEU A 123 -7.49 -8.54 13.05
CA LEU A 123 -6.08 -8.23 13.30
C LEU A 123 -5.70 -8.29 14.79
N GLY A 124 -6.69 -8.32 15.69
CA GLY A 124 -6.47 -8.56 17.12
C GLY A 124 -5.83 -9.91 17.43
N ALA A 125 -5.87 -10.87 16.50
CA ALA A 125 -5.15 -12.14 16.64
C ALA A 125 -3.62 -12.02 16.42
N VAL A 126 -3.14 -10.89 15.91
CA VAL A 126 -1.70 -10.62 15.74
C VAL A 126 -1.13 -10.11 17.06
N ALA A 127 -0.48 -10.97 17.83
CA ALA A 127 0.08 -10.59 19.13
C ALA A 127 1.09 -9.43 19.01
N ASP A 128 2.09 -9.57 18.13
CA ASP A 128 3.14 -8.57 17.93
C ASP A 128 2.71 -7.47 16.95
N VAL A 129 2.62 -6.22 17.41
CA VAL A 129 2.26 -5.07 16.56
C VAL A 129 3.31 -4.78 15.47
N HIS A 130 4.57 -5.14 15.71
CA HIS A 130 5.64 -4.95 14.72
C HIS A 130 5.44 -5.82 13.47
N VAL A 131 4.68 -6.91 13.58
CA VAL A 131 4.21 -7.67 12.41
C VAL A 131 3.30 -6.81 11.54
N LEU A 132 2.36 -6.05 12.13
CA LEU A 132 1.48 -5.15 11.36
C LEU A 132 2.26 -3.98 10.74
N CYS A 133 3.23 -3.42 11.46
CA CYS A 133 4.16 -2.45 10.89
C CYS A 133 4.93 -3.04 9.70
N GLY A 134 5.37 -4.30 9.82
CA GLY A 134 6.02 -5.04 8.75
C GLY A 134 5.12 -5.25 7.54
N VAL A 135 3.86 -5.66 7.76
CA VAL A 135 2.85 -5.85 6.70
C VAL A 135 2.64 -4.55 5.92
N LEU A 136 2.46 -3.42 6.62
CA LEU A 136 2.25 -2.13 5.98
C LEU A 136 3.46 -1.74 5.10
N LYS A 137 4.68 -1.85 5.64
CA LYS A 137 5.91 -1.54 4.89
C LYS A 137 6.10 -2.48 3.71
N ASP A 138 5.89 -3.77 3.89
CA ASP A 138 6.04 -4.77 2.84
C ASP A 138 4.98 -4.63 1.75
N PHE A 139 3.76 -4.20 2.11
CA PHE A 139 2.72 -3.84 1.15
C PHE A 139 3.17 -2.68 0.25
N LEU A 140 3.55 -1.56 0.86
CA LEU A 140 3.91 -0.33 0.13
C LEU A 140 5.15 -0.53 -0.75
N ARG A 141 6.18 -1.21 -0.24
CA ARG A 141 7.38 -1.55 -1.02
C ARG A 141 7.12 -2.56 -2.14
N GLY A 142 6.06 -3.36 -2.02
CA GLY A 142 5.69 -4.40 -2.99
C GLY A 142 4.83 -3.90 -4.16
N LEU A 143 4.47 -2.61 -4.19
CA LEU A 143 3.75 -1.99 -5.30
C LEU A 143 4.61 -2.01 -6.59
N GLY A 144 3.96 -1.92 -7.74
CA GLY A 144 4.63 -1.87 -9.05
C GLY A 144 5.46 -0.61 -9.26
N GLU A 145 5.19 0.43 -8.47
CA GLU A 145 5.92 1.70 -8.41
C GLU A 145 5.81 2.27 -6.98
N PRO A 146 6.69 3.19 -6.55
CA PRO A 146 6.62 3.76 -5.21
C PRO A 146 5.34 4.57 -5.00
N LEU A 147 4.99 4.84 -3.74
CA LEU A 147 3.80 5.63 -3.40
C LEU A 147 3.85 7.03 -4.05
N VAL A 148 5.04 7.64 -4.14
CA VAL A 148 5.24 8.93 -4.81
C VAL A 148 5.22 8.86 -6.34
N THR A 149 5.10 7.67 -6.93
CA THR A 149 5.17 7.35 -8.37
C THR A 149 6.53 7.54 -9.01
N PHE A 150 6.80 6.84 -10.10
CA PHE A 150 8.04 7.07 -10.88
C PHE A 150 8.04 8.45 -11.55
N SER A 151 6.88 8.90 -12.05
CA SER A 151 6.77 10.15 -12.81
C SER A 151 6.98 11.39 -11.94
N LEU A 152 6.60 11.36 -10.67
CA LEU A 152 6.76 12.49 -9.75
C LEU A 152 7.96 12.37 -8.81
N HIS A 153 8.71 11.26 -8.85
CA HIS A 153 9.87 11.02 -7.99
C HIS A 153 10.87 12.19 -8.02
N ALA A 154 11.32 12.60 -9.21
CA ALA A 154 12.25 13.71 -9.36
C ALA A 154 11.70 15.03 -8.81
N ALA A 155 10.39 15.29 -8.99
CA ALA A 155 9.74 16.50 -8.50
C ALA A 155 9.71 16.55 -6.96
N PHE A 156 9.48 15.41 -6.30
CA PHE A 156 9.56 15.32 -4.83
C PHE A 156 10.98 15.57 -4.33
N LEU A 157 11.99 14.99 -4.97
CA LEU A 157 13.39 15.21 -4.57
C LEU A 157 13.80 16.67 -4.74
N GLN A 158 13.47 17.28 -5.88
CA GLN A 158 13.76 18.69 -6.15
C GLN A 158 13.05 19.63 -5.17
N ALA A 159 11.76 19.40 -4.89
CA ALA A 159 11.00 20.20 -3.94
C ALA A 159 11.58 20.12 -2.52
N ALA A 160 12.02 18.93 -2.09
CA ALA A 160 12.65 18.74 -0.79
C ALA A 160 14.05 19.37 -0.69
N ASP A 161 14.71 19.61 -1.82
CA ASP A 161 16.04 20.23 -1.87
C ASP A 161 16.03 21.76 -1.86
N ILE A 162 14.85 22.39 -1.94
CA ILE A 162 14.69 23.83 -1.78
C ILE A 162 15.15 24.24 -0.36
N PRO A 163 16.13 25.15 -0.22
CA PRO A 163 16.63 25.58 1.09
C PRO A 163 15.61 26.40 1.89
N ASP A 164 14.83 27.23 1.22
CA ASP A 164 13.78 28.04 1.86
C ASP A 164 12.60 27.15 2.29
N GLU A 165 12.27 27.19 3.58
CA GLU A 165 11.26 26.32 4.19
C GLU A 165 9.85 26.57 3.63
N ALA A 166 9.50 27.84 3.39
CA ALA A 166 8.19 28.21 2.89
C ALA A 166 8.00 27.78 1.43
N ALA A 167 9.00 28.04 0.58
CA ALA A 167 9.04 27.61 -0.82
C ALA A 167 9.09 26.08 -0.94
N CYS A 168 9.87 25.40 -0.08
CA CYS A 168 9.89 23.94 0.00
C CYS A 168 8.50 23.38 0.32
N SER A 169 7.85 23.92 1.35
CA SER A 169 6.50 23.51 1.76
C SER A 169 5.48 23.74 0.65
N ALA A 170 5.49 24.92 0.02
CA ALA A 170 4.61 25.25 -1.09
C ALA A 170 4.82 24.32 -2.30
N ALA A 171 6.08 24.05 -2.67
CA ALA A 171 6.42 23.14 -3.75
C ALA A 171 5.97 21.70 -3.45
N LEU A 172 6.21 21.19 -2.25
CA LEU A 172 5.75 19.86 -1.85
C LEU A 172 4.23 19.75 -1.84
N CYS A 173 3.51 20.75 -1.31
CA CYS A 173 2.06 20.80 -1.39
C CYS A 173 1.58 20.74 -2.85
N HIS A 174 2.23 21.49 -3.74
CA HIS A 174 1.92 21.45 -5.17
C HIS A 174 2.15 20.05 -5.77
N VAL A 175 3.31 19.43 -5.55
CA VAL A 175 3.64 18.10 -6.08
C VAL A 175 2.67 17.03 -5.55
N VAL A 176 2.29 17.09 -4.27
CA VAL A 176 1.29 16.18 -3.67
C VAL A 176 -0.06 16.29 -4.39
N THR A 177 -0.49 17.48 -4.80
CA THR A 177 -1.77 17.64 -5.54
C THR A 177 -1.75 17.03 -6.94
N LYS A 178 -0.56 16.73 -7.50
CA LYS A 178 -0.40 16.09 -8.81
C LYS A 178 -0.38 14.57 -8.73
N LEU A 179 -0.28 13.98 -7.53
CA LEU A 179 -0.33 12.53 -7.36
C LEU A 179 -1.68 11.97 -7.86
N PRO A 180 -1.70 10.74 -8.40
CA PRO A 180 -2.94 10.02 -8.62
C PRO A 180 -3.78 9.99 -7.33
N PRO A 181 -5.13 10.07 -7.41
CA PRO A 181 -5.99 10.20 -6.23
C PRO A 181 -5.74 9.14 -5.15
N ALA A 182 -5.61 7.86 -5.53
CA ALA A 182 -5.30 6.78 -4.58
C ALA A 182 -3.96 7.00 -3.85
N ASN A 183 -2.93 7.43 -4.58
CA ASN A 183 -1.60 7.70 -4.02
C ASN A 183 -1.63 8.89 -3.07
N ARG A 184 -2.32 9.96 -3.46
CA ARG A 184 -2.48 11.17 -2.65
C ARG A 184 -3.21 10.88 -1.35
N ASP A 185 -4.38 10.25 -1.43
CA ASP A 185 -5.22 9.97 -0.26
C ASP A 185 -4.50 8.99 0.70
N THR A 186 -3.83 7.97 0.15
CA THR A 186 -3.03 7.04 0.95
C THR A 186 -1.83 7.71 1.59
N LEU A 187 -1.12 8.59 0.86
CA LEU A 187 -0.02 9.37 1.42
C LEU A 187 -0.52 10.26 2.56
N ALA A 188 -1.63 10.96 2.37
CA ALA A 188 -2.23 11.82 3.40
C ALA A 188 -2.60 11.03 4.66
N PHE A 189 -3.24 9.87 4.48
CA PHE A 189 -3.59 8.98 5.58
C PHE A 189 -2.36 8.50 6.35
N LEU A 190 -1.29 8.13 5.64
CA LEU A 190 -0.02 7.74 6.27
C LEU A 190 0.67 8.90 6.98
N MET A 191 0.70 10.11 6.41
CA MET A 191 1.36 11.26 7.06
C MET A 191 0.67 11.63 8.38
N LEU A 192 -0.66 11.62 8.41
CA LEU A 192 -1.43 11.83 9.65
C LEU A 192 -1.12 10.77 10.71
N HIS A 193 -1.06 9.51 10.29
CA HIS A 193 -0.70 8.40 11.18
C HIS A 193 0.73 8.56 11.75
N LEU A 194 1.72 8.79 10.88
CA LEU A 194 3.12 8.92 11.28
C LEU A 194 3.36 10.13 12.17
N LEU A 195 2.60 11.21 11.99
CA LEU A 195 2.58 12.35 12.91
C LEU A 195 2.06 11.99 14.31
N ARG A 196 1.07 11.09 14.42
CA ARG A 196 0.61 10.60 15.73
C ARG A 196 1.68 9.73 16.40
N VAL A 197 2.34 8.87 15.63
CA VAL A 197 3.47 8.06 16.12
C VAL A 197 4.61 8.94 16.61
N SER A 198 4.97 9.99 15.87
CA SER A 198 6.07 10.89 16.26
C SER A 198 5.78 11.73 17.49
N ARG A 199 4.49 12.01 17.75
CA ARG A 199 4.03 12.72 18.94
C ARG A 199 3.88 11.82 20.16
N SER A 200 3.90 10.49 20.00
CA SER A 200 3.87 9.57 21.14
C SER A 200 5.26 9.47 21.80
N PRO A 201 5.42 9.90 23.06
CA PRO A 201 6.71 9.81 23.76
C PRO A 201 7.17 8.37 23.95
N ALA A 202 6.22 7.45 24.17
CA ALA A 202 6.49 6.04 24.40
C ALA A 202 7.09 5.34 23.18
N CYS A 203 6.73 5.78 21.96
CA CYS A 203 7.25 5.21 20.73
C CYS A 203 8.74 5.46 20.52
N LYS A 204 9.29 6.58 21.03
CA LYS A 204 10.69 7.01 20.79
C LYS A 204 11.05 7.09 19.30
N MET A 205 10.08 7.42 18.45
CA MET A 205 10.22 7.49 17.00
C MET A 205 9.90 8.88 16.48
N ASP A 206 10.85 9.80 16.58
CA ASP A 206 10.73 11.16 16.02
C ASP A 206 10.60 11.17 14.49
N VAL A 207 10.36 12.36 13.93
CA VAL A 207 10.25 12.58 12.48
C VAL A 207 11.48 12.06 11.74
N LEU A 208 12.69 12.29 12.25
CA LEU A 208 13.93 11.86 11.60
C LEU A 208 14.05 10.33 11.54
N ASN A 209 13.71 9.63 12.62
CA ASN A 209 13.72 8.18 12.69
C ASN A 209 12.67 7.56 11.78
N LEU A 210 11.45 8.12 11.75
CA LEU A 210 10.39 7.66 10.84
C LEU A 210 10.80 7.90 9.38
N SER A 211 11.40 9.03 9.06
CA SER A 211 11.86 9.36 7.71
C SER A 211 12.93 8.41 7.19
N ARG A 212 13.83 7.93 8.04
CA ARG A 212 14.80 6.89 7.66
C ARG A 212 14.15 5.56 7.32
N VAL A 213 13.07 5.21 8.02
CA VAL A 213 12.32 3.97 7.78
C VAL A 213 11.45 4.07 6.52
N PHE A 214 10.76 5.21 6.35
CA PHE A 214 9.77 5.39 5.30
C PHE A 214 10.31 6.03 4.02
N GLY A 215 11.48 6.66 4.02
CA GLY A 215 12.11 7.20 2.80
C GLY A 215 12.19 6.16 1.69
N PRO A 216 12.92 5.04 1.88
CA PRO A 216 13.00 3.98 0.89
C PRO A 216 11.66 3.31 0.57
N THR A 217 10.71 3.31 1.52
CA THR A 217 9.42 2.63 1.38
C THR A 217 8.40 3.44 0.59
N LEU A 218 8.35 4.76 0.77
CA LEU A 218 7.35 5.64 0.15
C LEU A 218 7.90 6.31 -1.10
N VAL A 219 9.15 6.77 -1.05
CA VAL A 219 9.79 7.53 -2.13
C VAL A 219 10.45 6.58 -3.12
N GLY A 220 11.22 5.62 -2.62
CA GLY A 220 11.93 4.66 -3.47
C GLY A 220 12.79 5.35 -4.53
N HIS A 221 12.82 4.79 -5.73
CA HIS A 221 13.61 5.29 -6.86
C HIS A 221 12.72 5.68 -8.04
N GLY A 222 13.22 6.52 -8.93
CA GLY A 222 12.51 6.98 -10.13
C GLY A 222 12.31 5.92 -11.22
N CYS A 223 12.82 4.71 -11.02
CA CYS A 223 12.62 3.57 -11.93
C CYS A 223 12.68 2.24 -11.17
N ALA A 224 12.26 1.16 -11.84
CA ALA A 224 12.21 -0.18 -11.24
C ALA A 224 13.61 -0.78 -10.97
N ASN A 225 14.60 -0.44 -11.80
CA ASN A 225 15.97 -0.97 -11.73
C ASN A 225 16.98 0.19 -11.67
N PRO A 226 17.11 0.87 -10.52
CA PRO A 226 18.08 1.96 -10.37
C PRO A 226 19.52 1.42 -10.38
N THR A 227 20.45 2.25 -10.82
CA THR A 227 21.88 1.92 -10.75
C THR A 227 22.37 2.01 -9.28
N PRO A 228 23.44 1.29 -8.90
CA PRO A 228 24.00 1.40 -7.56
C PRO A 228 24.32 2.85 -7.14
N LEU A 229 24.80 3.67 -8.09
CA LEU A 229 25.08 5.08 -7.87
C LEU A 229 23.79 5.86 -7.55
N ALA A 230 22.74 5.69 -8.35
CA ALA A 230 21.44 6.32 -8.09
C ALA A 230 20.86 5.89 -6.74
N ILE A 231 21.03 4.62 -6.35
CA ILE A 231 20.60 4.14 -5.02
C ILE A 231 21.31 4.91 -3.91
N MET A 232 22.63 5.05 -4.01
CA MET A 232 23.43 5.75 -3.01
C MET A 232 23.07 7.24 -2.92
N GLU A 233 22.86 7.90 -4.05
CA GLU A 233 22.51 9.33 -4.13
C GLU A 233 21.07 9.61 -3.65
N ASP A 234 20.13 8.75 -4.00
CA ASP A 234 18.71 8.94 -3.67
C ASP A 234 18.42 8.68 -2.20
N THR A 235 19.05 7.67 -1.58
CA THR A 235 18.73 7.22 -0.20
C THR A 235 18.65 8.37 0.83
N PRO A 236 19.65 9.27 0.96
CA PRO A 236 19.55 10.39 1.90
C PRO A 236 18.45 11.39 1.50
N ARG A 237 18.24 11.61 0.20
CA ARG A 237 17.22 12.54 -0.32
C ARG A 237 15.80 12.00 -0.08
N GLN A 238 15.59 10.69 -0.20
CA GLN A 238 14.32 10.02 0.15
C GLN A 238 13.94 10.28 1.60
N CYS A 239 14.90 10.17 2.53
CA CYS A 239 14.69 10.48 3.95
C CYS A 239 14.30 11.95 4.14
N LYS A 240 14.99 12.86 3.45
CA LYS A 240 14.70 14.30 3.48
C LYS A 240 13.29 14.60 2.98
N VAL A 241 12.83 13.97 1.88
CA VAL A 241 11.45 14.12 1.38
C VAL A 241 10.44 13.76 2.47
N VAL A 242 10.57 12.59 3.09
CA VAL A 242 9.60 12.17 4.13
C VAL A 242 9.63 13.10 5.34
N ALA A 243 10.81 13.59 5.74
CA ALA A 243 10.92 14.54 6.84
C ALA A 243 10.18 15.85 6.50
N ARG A 244 10.36 16.38 5.29
CA ARG A 244 9.65 17.58 4.82
C ARG A 244 8.15 17.37 4.71
N LEU A 245 7.70 16.21 4.24
CA LEU A 245 6.27 15.88 4.17
C LEU A 245 5.63 15.82 5.57
N LEU A 246 6.35 15.27 6.55
CA LEU A 246 5.91 15.25 7.96
C LEU A 246 5.94 16.64 8.61
N SER A 247 6.72 17.58 8.08
CA SER A 247 6.69 18.98 8.54
C SER A 247 5.51 19.79 7.99
N LEU A 248 4.77 19.28 7.00
CA LEU A 248 3.58 19.95 6.48
C LEU A 248 2.45 19.95 7.54
N PRO A 249 1.61 21.01 7.60
CA PRO A 249 0.53 21.10 8.57
C PRO A 249 -0.46 19.92 8.49
N PRO A 250 -0.93 19.36 9.61
CA PRO A 250 -1.94 18.29 9.60
C PRO A 250 -3.22 18.65 8.83
N ASP A 251 -3.60 19.93 8.83
CA ASP A 251 -4.77 20.44 8.13
C ASP A 251 -4.61 20.42 6.61
N PHE A 252 -3.40 20.33 6.08
CA PHE A 252 -3.17 20.08 4.65
C PHE A 252 -3.57 18.65 4.29
N TRP A 253 -3.16 17.68 5.12
CA TRP A 253 -3.42 16.26 4.88
C TRP A 253 -4.88 15.88 5.11
N SER A 254 -5.52 16.45 6.13
CA SER A 254 -6.90 16.13 6.53
C SER A 254 -7.92 16.35 5.40
N ARG A 255 -7.65 17.29 4.48
CA ARG A 255 -8.49 17.63 3.31
C ARG A 255 -8.67 16.46 2.34
N PHE A 256 -7.73 15.52 2.30
CA PHE A 256 -7.73 14.40 1.37
C PHE A 256 -8.32 13.11 1.98
N VAL A 257 -8.52 13.08 3.30
CA VAL A 257 -9.03 11.90 4.01
C VAL A 257 -10.40 12.13 4.66
N ALA A 258 -10.83 13.38 4.79
CA ALA A 258 -12.17 13.71 5.27
C ALA A 258 -13.22 13.11 4.32
N THR A 259 -14.12 12.31 4.87
CA THR A 259 -15.30 11.82 4.15
C THR A 259 -16.36 12.93 4.21
N GLU A 260 -17.18 13.12 3.18
CA GLU A 260 -18.24 14.15 3.13
C GLU A 260 -19.26 14.09 4.29
N ARG A 261 -19.16 13.11 5.21
CA ARG A 261 -19.95 13.01 6.44
C ARG A 261 -19.61 14.05 7.50
N ASP A 262 -18.44 14.71 7.46
CA ASP A 262 -18.11 15.77 8.43
C ASP A 262 -18.67 17.16 8.03
N SER A 263 -19.25 17.29 6.83
CA SER A 263 -19.89 18.53 6.36
C SER A 263 -21.40 18.61 6.65
N LEU A 264 -21.96 17.61 7.33
CA LEU A 264 -23.40 17.49 7.62
C LEU A 264 -23.71 17.43 9.12
N ALA A 265 -22.91 18.10 9.96
CA ALA A 265 -23.33 18.43 11.32
C ALA A 265 -23.88 19.86 11.36
N PRO A 266 -25.20 20.07 11.46
CA PRO A 266 -25.75 21.34 11.91
C PRO A 266 -25.67 21.36 13.44
N GLY A 267 -24.94 22.32 13.98
CA GLY A 267 -25.03 22.76 15.38
C GLY A 267 -25.32 24.24 15.39
#